data_AF-A0AAW2YZH9-F1
#
_entry.id   AF-A0AAW2YZH9-F1
#
_cell.length_a   1.000
_cell.length_b   1.000
_cell.length_c   1.000
_cell.angle_alpha   90.00
_cell.angle_beta   90.00
_cell.angle_gamma   90.00
#
_symmetry.space_group_name_H-M   'P 1'
#
loop_
_entity.id
_entity.type
_entity.pdbx_description
1 polymer ?
#
loop_
_entity_poly.entity_id
_entity_poly.type
_entity_poly.pdbx_seq_one_letter_code
_entity_poly.pdbx_strand_id
1 'polypeptide(L)'
;MEGLLNDSKTNEDITDFVNNNFGYFQCKNLDLSFVSYLYLNGSVVFSVGYDYSLPRNQSRIPTPVEITNITQSMIQKIINNLTNSTIGYGNYNGRLLLITAAPILRTDLSGPPLGVGFHIQFQDVNVLQTYADIALVCLHFNIFSGPGSQIDFTNRYENLVQSIKHTVPSNDQQWQTDGATPVKLIDQDFTEGRICRRVGLSSKISEARMQTFAAIEDWYGVPSIILSVDVSRSVLKLGMTSLGIALGVLLGTVFVLAVIVQLIVHLVVVSPILKLKKDVEVVTKTGDFSQHVGNEDTGDEIGAMSQCVNLMLESLDSSQLQTKQVLERTAVQEQRMTAIMNAIPDFVVTIHNDGTINHANDAFFKEFKLSKEEVFDVMNIITILKGVDLSDIKSSSVNSTSLEAMITTPLKTVPVTLLCSHYSCFVSDELVQANVIIARKCSQECSEDGVPMEVYRELFDRAMSSSRKRQTMKSFCQKTRDSRSLDFLEDLSEYRNMNFEERMVKMNQIIDKYLLKTAPRRLKVPVDVELDSILNGSGQLELFDVIQEKVTNSIVSGSTFKNLVKSSAFAD
;
A
#
# COMPACT_ATOMS: atom_id res chain seq x y z
N MET A 1 70.22 12.89 72.13
CA MET A 1 70.85 11.82 71.34
C MET A 1 72.36 11.94 71.31
N GLU A 2 72.92 13.13 70.99
CA GLU A 2 74.38 13.36 70.95
C GLU A 2 75.13 12.92 72.22
N GLY A 3 74.53 13.11 73.41
CA GLY A 3 75.12 12.67 74.68
C GLY A 3 75.03 11.17 74.97
N LEU A 4 74.28 10.35 74.23
CA LEU A 4 74.16 8.90 74.46
C LEU A 4 75.13 8.05 73.66
N LEU A 5 75.66 8.58 72.57
CA LEU A 5 76.57 7.88 71.66
C LEU A 5 78.03 8.29 71.85
N ASN A 6 78.33 9.07 72.91
CA ASN A 6 79.69 9.30 73.37
C ASN A 6 80.05 8.22 74.41
N ASP A 7 81.25 7.63 74.30
CA ASP A 7 81.76 6.46 75.05
C ASP A 7 81.83 6.60 76.59
N SER A 8 81.28 7.67 77.19
CA SER A 8 81.42 8.02 78.61
C SER A 8 80.15 7.85 79.46
N LYS A 9 79.09 7.23 78.93
CA LYS A 9 77.81 7.07 79.63
C LYS A 9 77.63 5.70 80.29
N THR A 10 76.98 5.68 81.45
CA THR A 10 76.69 4.46 82.20
C THR A 10 75.45 3.74 81.64
N ASN A 11 75.29 2.45 81.94
CA ASN A 11 74.07 1.70 81.58
C ASN A 11 72.80 2.34 82.18
N GLU A 12 72.92 3.06 83.29
CA GLU A 12 71.82 3.77 83.96
C GLU A 12 71.34 4.96 83.12
N ASP A 13 72.26 5.76 82.57
CA ASP A 13 71.94 6.85 81.65
C ASP A 13 71.19 6.39 80.38
N ILE A 14 71.60 5.25 79.83
CA ILE A 14 70.97 4.66 78.65
C ILE A 14 69.56 4.21 78.98
N THR A 15 69.40 3.56 80.13
CA THR A 15 68.09 3.09 80.62
C THR A 15 67.13 4.26 80.85
N ASP A 16 67.59 5.34 81.46
CA ASP A 16 66.79 6.56 81.68
C ASP A 16 66.37 7.23 80.37
N PHE A 17 67.27 7.31 79.39
CA PHE A 17 66.92 7.84 78.08
C PHE A 17 65.84 7.00 77.39
N VAL A 18 65.98 5.67 77.40
CA VAL A 18 65.00 4.75 76.81
C VAL A 18 63.65 4.88 77.51
N ASN A 19 63.64 5.01 78.84
CA ASN A 19 62.43 5.23 79.63
C ASN A 19 61.70 6.53 79.26
N ASN A 20 62.45 7.61 79.04
CA ASN A 20 61.88 8.94 78.78
C ASN A 20 61.43 9.14 77.31
N ASN A 21 62.07 8.48 76.35
CA ASN A 21 61.84 8.74 74.91
C ASN A 21 61.03 7.63 74.21
N PHE A 22 61.18 6.38 74.64
CA PHE A 22 60.51 5.23 74.03
C PHE A 22 59.48 4.63 75.01
N GLY A 23 58.59 5.48 75.52
CA GLY A 23 57.49 5.05 76.38
C GLY A 23 56.43 4.24 75.64
N TYR A 24 55.60 3.49 76.38
CA TYR A 24 54.54 2.64 75.82
C TYR A 24 53.62 3.39 74.83
N PHE A 25 53.13 4.58 75.21
CA PHE A 25 52.16 5.31 74.39
C PHE A 25 52.79 5.89 73.12
N GLN A 26 54.03 6.38 73.21
CA GLN A 26 54.76 6.91 72.05
C GLN A 26 54.98 5.80 71.02
N CYS A 27 55.46 4.64 71.46
CA CYS A 27 55.72 3.51 70.57
C CYS A 27 54.41 2.90 70.03
N LYS A 28 53.35 2.81 70.85
CA LYS A 28 52.04 2.32 70.42
C LYS A 28 51.38 3.21 69.38
N ASN A 29 51.44 4.53 69.55
CA ASN A 29 50.84 5.46 68.58
C ASN A 29 51.53 5.42 67.21
N LEU A 30 52.80 4.98 67.17
CA LEU A 30 53.58 4.80 65.95
C LEU A 30 53.61 3.33 65.50
N ASP A 31 52.88 2.44 66.19
CA ASP A 31 52.85 0.99 65.97
C ASP A 31 54.26 0.34 65.88
N LEU A 32 55.23 0.88 66.62
CA LEU A 32 56.61 0.39 66.60
C LEU A 32 56.68 -0.97 67.30
N SER A 33 57.18 -1.98 66.60
CA SER A 33 57.36 -3.33 67.14
C SER A 33 58.75 -3.51 67.75
N PHE A 34 59.79 -2.98 67.10
CA PHE A 34 61.14 -2.96 67.66
C PHE A 34 61.83 -1.62 67.37
N VAL A 35 62.65 -1.19 68.32
CA VAL A 35 63.50 -0.01 68.21
C VAL A 35 64.91 -0.41 68.59
N SER A 36 65.87 -0.16 67.70
CA SER A 36 67.28 -0.48 67.97
C SER A 36 68.18 0.68 67.57
N TYR A 37 69.09 1.05 68.46
CA TYR A 37 70.10 2.06 68.22
C TYR A 37 71.46 1.40 68.29
N LEU A 38 72.26 1.59 67.25
CA LEU A 38 73.55 0.94 67.12
C LEU A 38 74.63 1.98 66.82
N TYR A 39 75.83 1.74 67.34
CA TYR A 39 77.03 2.48 66.98
C TYR A 39 77.45 2.15 65.54
N LEU A 40 78.28 3.01 64.93
CA LEU A 40 78.82 2.77 63.59
C LEU A 40 79.64 1.48 63.46
N ASN A 41 80.20 0.96 64.56
CA ASN A 41 80.94 -0.30 64.57
C ASN A 41 80.02 -1.55 64.63
N GLY A 42 78.70 -1.37 64.70
CA GLY A 42 77.73 -2.46 64.80
C GLY A 42 77.36 -2.90 66.22
N SER A 43 77.96 -2.35 67.26
CA SER A 43 77.55 -2.66 68.62
C SER A 43 76.20 -2.00 68.97
N VAL A 44 75.36 -2.73 69.71
CA VAL A 44 74.03 -2.27 70.11
C VAL A 44 74.18 -1.31 71.30
N VAL A 45 73.67 -0.10 71.16
CA VAL A 45 73.56 0.90 72.24
C VAL A 45 72.39 0.51 73.14
N PHE A 46 71.22 0.32 72.53
CA PHE A 46 70.07 -0.32 73.15
C PHE A 46 69.17 -0.91 72.07
N SER A 47 68.40 -1.92 72.44
CA SER A 47 67.39 -2.51 71.59
C SER A 47 66.23 -2.97 72.46
N VAL A 48 65.01 -2.59 72.07
CA VAL A 48 63.79 -2.92 72.80
C VAL A 48 62.68 -3.31 71.84
N GLY A 49 61.95 -4.36 72.18
CA GLY A 49 60.74 -4.78 71.52
C GLY A 49 59.49 -4.39 72.30
N TYR A 50 58.38 -4.26 71.58
CA TYR A 50 57.07 -3.97 72.15
C TYR A 50 56.05 -5.02 71.72
N ASP A 51 55.46 -5.70 72.69
CA ASP A 51 54.29 -6.53 72.51
C ASP A 51 53.07 -5.85 73.14
N TYR A 52 52.20 -5.32 72.28
CA TYR A 52 51.00 -4.59 72.68
C TYR A 52 49.84 -5.50 73.12
N SER A 53 49.98 -6.82 73.00
CA SER A 53 49.02 -7.79 73.54
C SER A 53 49.18 -7.98 75.06
N LEU A 54 50.36 -7.66 75.60
CA LEU A 54 50.66 -7.73 77.02
C LEU A 54 50.20 -6.47 77.78
N PRO A 55 49.97 -6.55 79.11
CA PRO A 55 49.67 -5.39 79.94
C PRO A 55 50.78 -4.32 79.83
N ARG A 56 50.41 -3.03 79.94
CA ARG A 56 51.32 -1.87 79.78
C ARG A 56 52.66 -2.00 80.52
N ASN A 57 52.66 -2.57 81.72
CA ASN A 57 53.86 -2.68 82.54
C ASN A 57 54.80 -3.84 82.12
N GLN A 58 54.34 -4.70 81.21
CA GLN A 58 55.05 -5.88 80.70
C GLN A 58 55.18 -5.88 79.16
N SER A 59 54.70 -4.83 78.49
CA SER A 59 54.71 -4.73 77.03
C SER A 59 56.11 -4.61 76.44
N ARG A 60 57.12 -4.25 77.24
CA ARG A 60 58.52 -4.21 76.78
C ARG A 60 59.11 -5.61 76.86
N ILE A 61 59.53 -6.11 75.72
CA ILE A 61 60.17 -7.41 75.58
C ILE A 61 61.61 -7.25 75.09
N PRO A 62 62.53 -8.17 75.44
CA PRO A 62 63.85 -8.18 74.85
C PRO A 62 63.75 -8.40 73.34
N THR A 63 64.59 -7.73 72.57
CA THR A 63 64.64 -7.91 71.12
C THR A 63 65.18 -9.30 70.77
N PRO A 64 64.48 -10.08 69.94
CA PRO A 64 64.97 -11.38 69.48
C PRO A 64 66.30 -11.28 68.74
N VAL A 65 67.14 -12.30 68.89
CA VAL A 65 68.49 -12.34 68.30
C VAL A 65 68.43 -12.20 66.79
N GLU A 66 67.40 -12.73 66.12
CA GLU A 66 67.25 -12.60 64.68
C GLU A 66 67.05 -11.13 64.26
N ILE A 67 66.26 -10.35 65.01
CA ILE A 67 66.07 -8.91 64.75
C ILE A 67 67.35 -8.13 65.01
N THR A 68 68.11 -8.50 66.05
CA THR A 68 69.43 -7.92 66.30
C THR A 68 70.41 -8.23 65.16
N ASN A 69 70.45 -9.47 64.68
CA ASN A 69 71.29 -9.86 63.54
C ASN A 69 70.89 -9.12 62.26
N ILE A 70 69.59 -8.95 62.02
CA ILE A 70 69.07 -8.17 60.89
C ILE A 70 69.62 -6.73 60.98
N THR A 71 69.39 -6.03 62.09
CA THR A 71 69.84 -4.64 62.26
C THR A 71 71.37 -4.50 62.18
N GLN A 72 72.15 -5.43 62.76
CA GLN A 72 73.61 -5.43 62.67
C GLN A 72 74.12 -5.66 61.24
N SER A 73 73.54 -6.61 60.51
CA SER A 73 73.90 -6.87 59.11
C SER A 73 73.62 -5.67 58.19
N MET A 74 72.65 -4.83 58.55
CA MET A 74 72.21 -3.68 57.77
C MET A 74 73.09 -2.44 57.92
N ILE A 75 73.85 -2.33 59.02
CA ILE A 75 74.65 -1.14 59.32
C ILE A 75 75.64 -0.80 58.21
N GLN A 76 76.32 -1.80 57.65
CA GLN A 76 77.30 -1.58 56.59
C GLN A 76 76.67 -0.98 55.31
N LYS A 77 75.43 -1.36 54.98
CA LYS A 77 74.71 -0.83 53.81
C LYS A 77 74.31 0.63 53.99
N ILE A 78 73.98 1.03 55.22
CA ILE A 78 73.55 2.40 55.55
C ILE A 78 74.76 3.32 55.75
N ILE A 79 75.86 2.81 56.32
CA ILE A 79 77.13 3.55 56.43
C ILE A 79 77.69 3.94 55.07
N ASN A 80 77.34 3.22 54.00
CA ASN A 80 77.76 3.60 52.66
C ASN A 80 76.85 4.68 52.03
N ASN A 81 75.65 4.92 52.59
CA ASN A 81 74.62 5.86 52.12
C ASN A 81 74.15 6.82 53.25
N LEU A 82 75.11 7.46 53.92
CA LEU A 82 74.96 8.15 55.23
C LEU A 82 74.03 9.38 55.27
N THR A 83 73.43 9.80 54.16
CA THR A 83 72.68 11.06 54.10
C THR A 83 71.17 10.88 54.17
N ASN A 84 70.63 9.71 53.80
CA ASN A 84 69.19 9.49 53.67
C ASN A 84 68.69 8.35 54.57
N SER A 85 67.49 8.53 55.14
CA SER A 85 66.76 7.41 55.73
C SER A 85 66.43 6.39 54.65
N THR A 86 66.70 5.12 54.92
CA THR A 86 66.32 4.02 54.03
C THR A 86 65.09 3.32 54.60
N ILE A 87 64.20 2.87 53.73
CA ILE A 87 62.99 2.10 54.07
C ILE A 87 63.02 0.82 53.23
N GLY A 88 62.55 -0.29 53.79
CA GLY A 88 62.47 -1.54 53.07
C GLY A 88 61.82 -2.63 53.91
N TYR A 89 61.65 -3.79 53.28
CA TYR A 89 60.90 -4.89 53.88
C TYR A 89 61.83 -5.97 54.42
N GLY A 90 61.39 -6.62 55.49
CA GLY A 90 62.05 -7.77 56.08
C GLY A 90 61.05 -8.88 56.37
N ASN A 91 61.58 -10.04 56.73
CA ASN A 91 60.78 -11.18 57.15
C ASN A 91 61.26 -11.66 58.52
N TYR A 92 60.32 -11.86 59.43
CA TYR A 92 60.57 -12.50 60.71
C TYR A 92 59.48 -13.54 60.98
N ASN A 93 59.85 -14.83 61.05
CA ASN A 93 58.95 -15.96 61.26
C ASN A 93 57.71 -15.96 60.34
N GLY A 94 57.89 -15.60 59.07
CA GLY A 94 56.80 -15.54 58.08
C GLY A 94 55.90 -14.31 58.22
N ARG A 95 56.28 -13.31 59.03
CA ARG A 95 55.58 -12.03 59.15
C ARG A 95 56.36 -10.94 58.43
N LEU A 96 55.62 -10.09 57.70
CA LEU A 96 56.19 -8.96 56.97
C LEU A 96 56.60 -7.87 57.96
N LEU A 97 57.85 -7.44 57.87
CA LEU A 97 58.38 -6.30 58.60
C LEU A 97 58.56 -5.12 57.65
N LEU A 98 58.18 -3.94 58.12
CA LEU A 98 58.66 -2.68 57.56
C LEU A 98 59.82 -2.21 58.45
N ILE A 99 60.98 -2.02 57.84
CA ILE A 99 62.18 -1.57 58.52
C ILE A 99 62.49 -0.18 57.99
N THR A 100 62.72 0.75 58.90
CA THR A 100 63.20 2.10 58.60
C THR A 100 64.48 2.29 59.35
N ALA A 101 65.52 2.71 58.65
CA ALA A 101 66.81 2.96 59.24
C ALA A 101 67.30 4.36 58.87
N ALA A 102 67.74 5.12 59.87
CA ALA A 102 68.18 6.49 59.70
C ALA A 102 69.48 6.76 60.47
N PRO A 103 70.41 7.53 59.87
CA PRO A 103 71.61 7.99 60.58
C PRO A 103 71.21 8.90 61.75
N ILE A 104 71.89 8.74 62.88
CA ILE A 104 71.70 9.58 64.06
C ILE A 104 72.64 10.77 63.95
N LEU A 105 72.09 11.92 63.56
CA LEU A 105 72.81 13.17 63.43
C LEU A 105 72.63 14.05 64.68
N ARG A 106 73.42 15.11 64.74
CA ARG A 106 73.23 16.20 65.70
C ARG A 106 71.91 16.92 65.44
N THR A 107 71.42 17.65 66.44
CA THR A 107 70.14 18.39 66.36
C THR A 107 70.12 19.43 65.23
N ASP A 108 71.29 19.97 64.89
CA ASP A 108 71.50 20.90 63.76
C ASP A 108 71.74 20.19 62.41
N LEU A 109 71.54 18.86 62.37
CA LEU A 109 71.79 17.98 61.23
C LEU A 109 73.24 18.03 60.70
N SER A 110 74.18 18.57 61.50
CA SER A 110 75.58 18.72 61.11
C SER A 110 76.45 17.56 61.62
N GLY A 111 77.62 17.41 61.00
CA GLY A 111 78.64 16.46 61.42
C GLY A 111 78.42 15.02 60.92
N PRO A 112 79.39 14.13 61.18
CA PRO A 112 79.26 12.71 60.84
C PRO A 112 78.18 12.06 61.72
N PRO A 113 77.46 11.06 61.20
CA PRO A 113 76.49 10.35 62.02
C PRO A 113 77.17 9.59 63.14
N LEU A 114 76.55 9.63 64.31
CA LEU A 114 77.09 9.03 65.53
C LEU A 114 76.69 7.55 65.67
N GLY A 115 75.73 7.11 64.84
CA GLY A 115 75.19 5.77 64.85
C GLY A 115 74.00 5.66 63.91
N VAL A 116 73.27 4.56 63.98
CA VAL A 116 72.08 4.30 63.17
C VAL A 116 70.92 3.90 64.08
N GLY A 117 69.78 4.56 63.88
CA GLY A 117 68.52 4.22 64.52
C GLY A 117 67.66 3.38 63.59
N PHE A 118 67.15 2.26 64.10
CA PHE A 118 66.25 1.35 63.41
C PHE A 118 64.89 1.37 64.09
N HIS A 119 63.85 1.63 63.28
CA HIS A 119 62.45 1.49 63.66
C HIS A 119 61.85 0.36 62.82
N ILE A 120 61.27 -0.63 63.49
CA ILE A 120 60.76 -1.84 62.85
C ILE A 120 59.31 -2.03 63.26
N GLN A 121 58.44 -2.28 62.29
CA GLN A 121 57.02 -2.48 62.48
C GLN A 121 56.54 -3.77 61.80
N PHE A 122 55.79 -4.60 62.52
CA PHE A 122 55.02 -5.69 61.92
C PHE A 122 53.89 -5.13 61.05
N GLN A 123 53.83 -5.61 59.81
CA GLN A 123 52.72 -5.33 58.90
C GLN A 123 51.61 -6.35 59.16
N ASP A 124 50.86 -6.11 60.24
CA ASP A 124 49.74 -6.97 60.64
C ASP A 124 48.55 -6.84 59.70
N VAL A 125 47.60 -7.79 59.81
CA VAL A 125 46.39 -7.85 58.99
C VAL A 125 45.63 -6.52 58.97
N ASN A 126 45.61 -5.77 60.08
CA ASN A 126 44.94 -4.47 60.16
C ASN A 126 45.60 -3.39 59.28
N VAL A 127 46.93 -3.35 59.23
CA VAL A 127 47.67 -2.41 58.39
C VAL A 127 47.50 -2.79 56.93
N LEU A 128 47.64 -4.08 56.63
CA LEU A 128 47.42 -4.61 55.28
C LEU A 128 45.96 -4.40 54.81
N GLN A 129 44.99 -4.45 55.72
CA GLN A 129 43.58 -4.13 55.44
C GLN A 129 43.43 -2.66 55.05
N THR A 130 44.15 -1.75 55.69
CA THR A 130 44.15 -0.33 55.34
C THR A 130 44.74 -0.13 53.93
N TYR A 131 45.79 -0.86 53.57
CA TYR A 131 46.32 -0.85 52.21
C TYR A 131 45.30 -1.37 51.19
N ALA A 132 44.62 -2.49 51.48
CA ALA A 132 43.57 -3.01 50.62
C ALA A 132 42.38 -2.04 50.47
N ASP A 133 42.01 -1.36 51.56
CA ASP A 133 40.93 -0.37 51.57
C ASP A 133 41.27 0.87 50.74
N ILE A 134 42.51 1.37 50.83
CA ILE A 134 43.00 2.52 50.05
C ILE A 134 43.16 2.15 48.57
N ALA A 135 43.78 1.01 48.29
CA ALA A 135 44.06 0.58 46.92
C ALA A 135 42.83 0.04 46.18
N LEU A 136 41.71 -0.18 46.88
CA LEU A 136 40.45 -0.69 46.33
C LEU A 136 40.58 -2.07 45.67
N VAL A 137 41.55 -2.87 46.12
CA VAL A 137 41.89 -4.17 45.55
C VAL A 137 42.13 -5.19 46.66
N CYS A 138 42.05 -6.47 46.33
CA CYS A 138 42.47 -7.54 47.23
C CYS A 138 43.97 -7.73 47.14
N LEU A 139 44.65 -7.79 48.28
CA LEU A 139 46.08 -7.97 48.41
C LEU A 139 46.40 -9.35 49.00
N HIS A 140 47.48 -9.96 48.55
CA HIS A 140 48.03 -11.17 49.15
C HIS A 140 49.56 -11.11 49.11
N PHE A 141 50.19 -11.16 50.28
CA PHE A 141 51.64 -11.17 50.42
C PHE A 141 52.12 -12.60 50.62
N ASN A 142 52.81 -13.16 49.63
CA ASN A 142 53.51 -14.44 49.79
C ASN A 142 54.94 -14.14 50.20
N ILE A 143 55.27 -14.47 51.44
CA ILE A 143 56.58 -14.21 52.03
C ILE A 143 57.36 -15.51 52.06
N PHE A 144 58.57 -15.52 51.52
CA PHE A 144 59.42 -16.72 51.49
C PHE A 144 60.51 -16.60 52.55
N SER A 145 60.58 -17.55 53.50
CA SER A 145 61.62 -17.63 54.54
C SER A 145 62.34 -18.96 54.51
N GLY A 146 63.68 -18.94 54.61
CA GLY A 146 64.51 -20.13 54.87
C GLY A 146 65.63 -20.36 53.84
N PRO A 147 66.61 -21.22 54.15
CA PRO A 147 67.64 -21.62 53.18
C PRO A 147 66.99 -22.38 52.00
N GLY A 148 67.12 -21.85 50.79
CA GLY A 148 66.44 -22.32 49.58
C GLY A 148 65.24 -21.46 49.12
N SER A 149 64.85 -20.45 49.91
CA SER A 149 63.75 -19.53 49.59
C SER A 149 63.94 -18.77 48.28
N GLN A 150 65.17 -18.46 47.89
CA GLN A 150 65.46 -17.75 46.64
C GLN A 150 65.23 -18.64 45.41
N ILE A 151 65.56 -19.94 45.50
CA ILE A 151 65.30 -20.90 44.42
C ILE A 151 63.79 -21.16 44.31
N ASP A 152 63.10 -21.29 45.45
CA ASP A 152 61.64 -21.46 45.50
C ASP A 152 60.90 -20.19 45.01
N PHE A 153 61.40 -19.00 45.38
CA PHE A 153 60.92 -17.72 44.87
C PHE A 153 61.09 -17.63 43.35
N THR A 154 62.30 -17.86 42.83
CA THR A 154 62.58 -17.77 41.38
C THR A 154 61.74 -18.78 40.62
N ASN A 155 61.69 -20.05 41.05
CA ASN A 155 60.86 -21.05 40.38
C ASN A 155 59.36 -20.71 40.42
N ARG A 156 58.84 -20.22 41.55
CA ARG A 156 57.43 -19.88 41.68
C ARG A 156 57.07 -18.60 40.93
N TYR A 157 57.92 -17.58 40.99
CA TYR A 157 57.76 -16.34 40.23
C TYR A 157 57.92 -16.58 38.72
N GLU A 158 58.92 -17.34 38.28
CA GLU A 158 59.09 -17.71 36.87
C GLU A 158 57.95 -18.58 36.36
N ASN A 159 57.45 -19.56 37.12
CA ASN A 159 56.27 -20.32 36.72
C ASN A 159 55.02 -19.43 36.60
N LEU A 160 54.87 -18.42 37.48
CA LEU A 160 53.80 -17.44 37.38
C LEU A 160 53.95 -16.56 36.12
N VAL A 161 55.17 -16.09 35.82
CA VAL A 161 55.48 -15.25 34.65
C VAL A 161 55.40 -16.02 33.33
N GLN A 162 55.91 -17.25 33.28
CA GLN A 162 55.90 -18.11 32.07
C GLN A 162 54.49 -18.54 31.66
N SER A 163 53.55 -18.60 32.61
CA SER A 163 52.13 -18.86 32.30
C SER A 163 51.46 -17.76 31.45
N ILE A 164 52.17 -16.65 31.17
CA ILE A 164 51.64 -15.42 30.54
C ILE A 164 52.52 -14.98 29.36
N LYS A 165 53.22 -15.90 28.68
CA LYS A 165 53.83 -15.59 27.37
C LYS A 165 52.77 -15.40 26.28
N HIS A 166 52.00 -14.32 26.37
CA HIS A 166 51.46 -13.67 25.18
C HIS A 166 52.49 -12.61 24.78
N THR A 167 53.24 -12.89 23.71
CA THR A 167 53.98 -11.86 22.98
C THR A 167 52.98 -10.80 22.52
N VAL A 168 52.99 -9.63 23.16
CA VAL A 168 52.32 -8.45 22.61
C VAL A 168 53.11 -8.06 21.36
N PRO A 169 52.51 -8.07 20.16
CA PRO A 169 53.19 -7.59 18.97
C PRO A 169 53.31 -6.07 19.10
N SER A 170 54.48 -5.58 19.49
CA SER A 170 54.78 -4.15 19.51
C SER A 170 55.08 -3.67 18.09
N ASN A 171 54.03 -3.40 17.31
CA ASN A 171 54.17 -2.48 16.19
C ASN A 171 54.00 -1.06 16.74
N ASP A 172 55.06 -0.27 16.61
CA ASP A 172 55.09 1.18 16.80
C ASP A 172 54.64 1.72 18.17
N GLN A 173 55.56 1.63 19.14
CA GLN A 173 55.99 2.70 20.05
C GLN A 173 56.79 2.05 21.17
N GLN A 174 58.00 2.55 21.44
CA GLN A 174 58.87 2.08 22.52
C GLN A 174 58.31 2.49 23.89
N TRP A 175 57.21 1.89 24.30
CA TRP A 175 56.85 1.77 25.70
C TRP A 175 57.73 0.64 26.26
N GLN A 176 58.90 0.99 26.80
CA GLN A 176 59.62 0.07 27.67
C GLN A 176 58.79 -0.09 28.94
N THR A 177 58.06 -1.19 29.05
CA THR A 177 57.49 -1.59 30.34
C THR A 177 58.66 -1.96 31.25
N ASP A 178 58.80 -1.32 32.41
CA ASP A 178 59.82 -1.64 33.44
C ASP A 178 59.71 -3.09 33.99
N GLY A 179 58.73 -3.83 33.50
CA GLY A 179 58.49 -5.25 33.70
C GLY A 179 57.08 -5.56 33.23
N ALA A 180 56.88 -6.62 32.44
CA ALA A 180 55.53 -7.11 32.18
C ALA A 180 54.98 -7.64 33.51
N THR A 181 53.97 -6.97 34.08
CA THR A 181 53.32 -7.50 35.27
C THR A 181 52.47 -8.70 34.85
N PRO A 182 52.78 -9.91 35.33
CA PRO A 182 52.07 -11.11 34.92
C PRO A 182 50.62 -11.04 35.38
N VAL A 183 49.66 -11.00 34.44
CA VAL A 183 48.22 -11.13 34.71
C VAL A 183 47.74 -12.57 34.50
N LYS A 184 47.22 -13.20 35.55
CA LYS A 184 46.63 -14.54 35.52
C LYS A 184 45.13 -14.48 35.77
N LEU A 185 44.36 -15.27 35.02
CA LEU A 185 42.96 -15.55 35.33
C LEU A 185 42.89 -16.58 36.45
N ILE A 186 42.16 -16.24 37.51
CA ILE A 186 41.99 -17.11 38.67
C ILE A 186 40.54 -17.59 38.71
N ASP A 187 40.42 -18.92 38.72
CA ASP A 187 39.22 -19.63 39.11
C ASP A 187 39.32 -20.02 40.60
N GLN A 188 38.17 -20.30 41.22
CA GLN A 188 37.83 -20.17 42.65
C GLN A 188 38.77 -20.76 43.74
N ASP A 189 39.88 -21.43 43.38
CA ASP A 189 40.70 -22.25 44.27
C ASP A 189 41.88 -21.53 44.94
N PHE A 190 42.29 -20.33 44.48
CA PHE A 190 43.49 -19.64 44.99
C PHE A 190 43.15 -18.43 45.89
N THR A 191 42.44 -18.69 46.99
CA THR A 191 41.82 -17.61 47.80
C THR A 191 42.18 -17.58 49.28
N GLU A 192 43.09 -18.45 49.74
CA GLU A 192 43.60 -18.42 51.11
C GLU A 192 44.60 -17.28 51.32
N GLY A 193 44.59 -16.64 52.49
CA GLY A 193 45.56 -15.59 52.88
C GLY A 193 45.33 -14.19 52.30
N ARG A 194 44.26 -13.97 51.53
CA ARG A 194 43.95 -12.64 50.94
C ARG A 194 43.32 -11.68 51.93
N ILE A 195 43.64 -10.41 51.74
CA ILE A 195 43.11 -9.27 52.51
C ILE A 195 42.39 -8.36 51.52
N CYS A 196 41.08 -8.22 51.68
CA CYS A 196 40.20 -7.52 50.75
C CYS A 196 39.43 -6.43 51.47
N ARG A 197 39.09 -5.36 50.74
CA ARG A 197 38.21 -4.29 51.25
C ARG A 197 36.90 -4.85 51.81
N ARG A 198 36.67 -4.66 53.12
CA ARG A 198 35.45 -5.02 53.86
C ARG A 198 34.75 -6.31 53.41
N VAL A 199 35.49 -7.42 53.35
CA VAL A 199 34.91 -8.75 53.46
C VAL A 199 35.78 -9.48 54.47
N GLY A 200 35.17 -9.87 55.60
CA GLY A 200 35.85 -10.65 56.63
C GLY A 200 36.56 -11.86 56.01
N LEU A 201 37.68 -12.24 56.65
CA LEU A 201 38.51 -13.38 56.30
C LEU A 201 37.69 -14.55 55.73
N SER A 202 37.95 -14.88 54.46
CA SER A 202 37.53 -16.11 53.78
C SER A 202 36.02 -16.36 53.61
N SER A 203 35.58 -16.49 52.36
CA SER A 203 35.22 -17.83 51.87
C SER A 203 34.74 -17.73 50.42
N LYS A 204 35.44 -18.47 49.54
CA LYS A 204 35.03 -18.85 48.18
C LYS A 204 34.41 -17.74 47.33
N ILE A 205 35.24 -17.13 46.48
CA ILE A 205 34.73 -16.16 45.50
C ILE A 205 34.13 -16.94 44.33
N SER A 206 32.84 -16.72 44.08
CA SER A 206 32.07 -17.36 42.99
C SER A 206 32.44 -16.85 41.58
N GLU A 207 33.18 -15.74 41.51
CA GLU A 207 33.42 -15.01 40.27
C GLU A 207 34.86 -15.17 39.77
N ALA A 208 35.02 -15.25 38.45
CA ALA A 208 36.32 -15.22 37.79
C ALA A 208 37.02 -13.87 38.05
N ARG A 209 38.29 -13.93 38.46
CA ARG A 209 39.10 -12.75 38.80
C ARG A 209 40.36 -12.66 37.96
N MET A 210 40.93 -11.47 37.90
CA MET A 210 42.26 -11.24 37.36
C MET A 210 43.19 -10.97 38.53
N GLN A 211 44.31 -11.69 38.59
CA GLN A 211 45.37 -11.45 39.56
C GLN A 211 46.63 -11.01 38.84
N THR A 212 47.32 -10.02 39.38
CA THR A 212 48.64 -9.58 38.94
C THR A 212 49.64 -9.76 40.07
N PHE A 213 50.92 -9.92 39.71
CA PHE A 213 51.99 -10.16 40.68
C PHE A 213 53.11 -9.13 40.53
N ALA A 214 53.67 -8.71 41.67
CA ALA A 214 54.85 -7.88 41.77
C ALA A 214 55.85 -8.53 42.74
N ALA A 215 57.11 -8.59 42.32
CA ALA A 215 58.21 -8.97 43.20
C ALA A 215 58.63 -7.74 44.02
N ILE A 216 58.72 -7.91 45.33
CA ILE A 216 59.26 -6.90 46.23
C ILE A 216 60.59 -7.44 46.78
N GLU A 217 61.62 -6.62 46.64
CA GLU A 217 62.92 -6.87 47.24
C GLU A 217 62.83 -6.69 48.76
N ASP A 218 63.43 -7.63 49.48
CA ASP A 218 63.78 -7.36 50.86
C ASP A 218 64.86 -6.29 50.95
N TRP A 219 65.14 -5.90 52.18
CA TRP A 219 66.18 -4.93 52.48
C TRP A 219 67.57 -5.35 51.99
N TYR A 220 67.84 -6.65 51.82
CA TYR A 220 69.13 -7.10 51.27
C TYR A 220 69.25 -6.80 49.77
N GLY A 221 68.15 -6.43 49.10
CA GLY A 221 68.07 -6.27 47.65
C GLY A 221 67.79 -7.59 46.94
N VAL A 222 67.29 -8.59 47.68
CA VAL A 222 66.94 -9.90 47.15
C VAL A 222 65.41 -9.98 47.09
N PRO A 223 64.83 -10.38 45.96
CA PRO A 223 63.38 -10.55 45.87
C PRO A 223 62.95 -11.74 46.73
N SER A 224 62.17 -11.49 47.78
CA SER A 224 61.73 -12.50 48.74
C SER A 224 60.25 -12.39 49.13
N ILE A 225 59.55 -11.39 48.59
CA ILE A 225 58.11 -11.16 48.80
C ILE A 225 57.43 -11.07 47.42
N ILE A 226 56.37 -11.85 47.22
CA ILE A 226 55.49 -11.71 46.05
C ILE A 226 54.19 -11.07 46.51
N LEU A 227 53.98 -9.82 46.10
CA LEU A 227 52.70 -9.15 46.23
C LEU A 227 51.79 -9.58 45.09
N SER A 228 50.66 -10.18 45.42
CA SER A 228 49.61 -10.53 44.46
C SER A 228 48.41 -9.63 44.68
N VAL A 229 47.90 -9.04 43.61
CA VAL A 229 46.73 -8.15 43.65
C VAL A 229 45.65 -8.73 42.76
N ASP A 230 44.43 -8.87 43.25
CA ASP A 230 43.33 -9.41 42.44
C ASP A 230 42.06 -8.53 42.42
N VAL A 231 41.42 -8.49 41.25
CA VAL A 231 40.26 -7.66 40.93
C VAL A 231 39.14 -8.51 40.31
N SER A 232 37.88 -8.20 40.65
CA SER A 232 36.72 -8.88 40.06
C SER A 232 36.52 -8.45 38.60
N ARG A 233 36.18 -9.42 37.73
CA ARG A 233 35.74 -9.16 36.35
C ARG A 233 34.24 -8.83 36.25
N SER A 234 33.53 -8.68 37.37
CA SER A 234 32.09 -8.42 37.39
C SER A 234 31.69 -7.17 36.59
N VAL A 235 32.49 -6.10 36.62
CA VAL A 235 32.24 -4.88 35.84
C VAL A 235 32.30 -5.16 34.33
N LEU A 236 33.27 -5.94 33.88
CA LEU A 236 33.40 -6.32 32.47
C LEU A 236 32.25 -7.25 32.05
N LYS A 237 31.87 -8.22 32.89
CA LYS A 237 30.73 -9.10 32.64
C LYS A 237 29.43 -8.30 32.55
N LEU A 238 29.20 -7.40 33.51
CA LEU A 238 28.04 -6.51 33.55
C LEU A 238 28.00 -5.62 32.30
N GLY A 239 29.14 -5.06 31.89
CA GLY A 239 29.26 -4.27 30.67
C GLY A 239 28.93 -5.05 29.39
N MET A 240 29.39 -6.29 29.27
CA MET A 240 29.02 -7.14 28.12
C MET A 240 27.54 -7.51 28.13
N THR A 241 26.96 -7.82 29.30
CA THR A 241 25.53 -8.14 29.41
C THR A 241 24.65 -6.92 29.11
N SER A 242 25.01 -5.74 29.61
CA SER A 242 24.24 -4.52 29.35
C SER A 242 24.31 -4.12 27.87
N LEU A 243 25.46 -4.27 27.23
CA LEU A 243 25.63 -4.05 25.80
C LEU A 243 24.80 -5.03 24.98
N GLY A 244 24.78 -6.32 25.36
CA GLY A 244 23.94 -7.33 24.72
C GLY A 244 22.44 -7.03 24.85
N ILE A 245 21.98 -6.63 26.04
CA ILE A 245 20.58 -6.23 26.27
C ILE A 245 20.24 -4.98 25.46
N ALA A 246 21.11 -3.96 25.45
CA ALA A 246 20.90 -2.72 24.70
C ALA A 246 20.78 -2.98 23.19
N LEU A 247 21.67 -3.80 22.63
CA LEU A 247 21.59 -4.22 21.23
C LEU A 247 20.34 -5.05 20.95
N GLY A 248 19.97 -5.97 21.85
CA GLY A 248 18.75 -6.77 21.72
C GLY A 248 17.48 -5.91 21.69
N VAL A 249 17.38 -4.93 22.59
CA VAL A 249 16.25 -3.99 22.61
C VAL A 249 16.24 -3.12 21.35
N LEU A 250 17.39 -2.62 20.91
CA LEU A 250 17.50 -1.80 19.69
C LEU A 250 17.09 -2.58 18.43
N LEU A 251 17.53 -3.84 18.29
CA LEU A 251 17.10 -4.70 17.19
C LEU A 251 15.61 -5.04 17.29
N GLY A 252 15.11 -5.28 18.50
CA GLY A 252 13.70 -5.54 18.75
C GLY A 252 12.80 -4.36 18.35
N THR A 253 13.17 -3.12 18.70
CA THR A 253 12.38 -1.94 18.33
C THR A 253 12.39 -1.70 16.83
N VAL A 254 13.54 -1.85 16.16
CA VAL A 254 13.64 -1.76 14.69
C VAL A 254 12.78 -2.82 14.01
N PHE A 255 12.80 -4.06 14.51
CA PHE A 255 11.99 -5.14 13.98
C PHE A 255 10.49 -4.88 14.13
N VAL A 256 10.05 -4.45 15.32
CA VAL A 256 8.64 -4.11 15.57
C VAL A 256 8.19 -2.97 14.65
N LEU A 257 9.01 -1.93 14.50
CA LEU A 257 8.71 -0.81 13.60
C LEU A 257 8.63 -1.27 12.13
N ALA A 258 9.53 -2.16 11.69
CA ALA A 258 9.48 -2.73 10.35
C ALA A 258 8.21 -3.55 10.11
N VAL A 259 7.77 -4.36 11.09
CA VAL A 259 6.52 -5.14 11.01
C VAL A 259 5.31 -4.20 10.93
N ILE A 260 5.28 -3.14 11.74
CA ILE A 260 4.20 -2.15 11.72
C ILE A 260 4.12 -1.46 10.35
N VAL A 261 5.26 -0.99 9.81
CA VAL A 261 5.31 -0.36 8.48
C VAL A 261 4.86 -1.34 7.40
N GLN A 262 5.33 -2.58 7.43
CA GLN A 262 4.91 -3.62 6.47
C GLN A 262 3.40 -3.87 6.53
N LEU A 263 2.82 -3.89 7.73
CA LEU A 263 1.39 -4.10 7.93
C LEU A 263 0.57 -2.91 7.43
N ILE A 264 1.03 -1.68 7.68
CA ILE A 264 0.41 -0.46 7.13
C ILE A 264 0.44 -0.49 5.61
N VAL A 265 1.59 -0.75 4.98
CA VAL A 265 1.72 -0.81 3.52
C VAL A 265 0.80 -1.89 2.94
N HIS A 266 0.73 -3.06 3.58
CA HIS A 266 -0.14 -4.14 3.10
C HIS A 266 -1.63 -3.77 3.16
N LEU A 267 -2.08 -3.18 4.28
CA LEU A 267 -3.49 -2.86 4.49
C LEU A 267 -3.94 -1.60 3.74
N VAL A 268 -3.10 -0.57 3.69
CA VAL A 268 -3.47 0.75 3.13
C VAL A 268 -3.19 0.84 1.63
N VAL A 269 -2.11 0.24 1.14
CA VAL A 269 -1.71 0.40 -0.28
C VAL A 269 -1.98 -0.87 -1.08
N VAL A 270 -1.40 -2.01 -0.66
CA VAL A 270 -1.40 -3.23 -1.47
C VAL A 270 -2.79 -3.83 -1.61
N SER A 271 -3.52 -3.97 -0.49
CA SER A 271 -4.86 -4.58 -0.49
C SER A 271 -5.87 -3.79 -1.35
N PRO A 272 -5.98 -2.45 -1.23
CA PRO A 272 -6.86 -1.66 -2.09
C PRO A 272 -6.53 -1.74 -3.58
N ILE A 273 -5.25 -1.71 -3.95
CA ILE A 273 -4.81 -1.85 -5.35
C ILE A 273 -5.16 -3.23 -5.91
N LEU A 274 -4.97 -4.30 -5.13
CA LEU A 274 -5.34 -5.66 -5.55
C LEU A 274 -6.85 -5.82 -5.72
N LYS A 275 -7.64 -5.19 -4.84
CA LYS A 275 -9.10 -5.16 -4.97
C LYS A 275 -9.52 -4.40 -6.22
N LEU A 276 -8.98 -3.21 -6.46
CA LEU A 276 -9.24 -2.42 -7.67
C LEU A 276 -8.91 -3.20 -8.93
N LYS A 277 -7.74 -3.85 -8.99
CA LYS A 277 -7.36 -4.72 -10.11
C LYS A 277 -8.39 -5.81 -10.36
N LYS A 278 -8.81 -6.52 -9.31
CA LYS A 278 -9.76 -7.62 -9.41
C LYS A 278 -11.12 -7.14 -9.90
N ASP A 279 -11.59 -6.02 -9.38
CA ASP A 279 -12.87 -5.43 -9.76
C ASP A 279 -12.84 -5.01 -11.25
N VAL A 280 -11.78 -4.35 -11.72
CA VAL A 280 -11.59 -4.02 -13.15
C VAL A 280 -11.52 -5.27 -14.03
N GLU A 281 -10.83 -6.32 -13.58
CA GLU A 281 -10.75 -7.59 -14.31
C GLU A 281 -12.12 -8.29 -14.43
N VAL A 282 -12.96 -8.20 -13.39
CA VAL A 282 -14.34 -8.72 -13.42
C VAL A 282 -15.17 -7.94 -14.43
N VAL A 283 -15.20 -6.60 -14.36
CA VAL A 283 -15.95 -5.74 -15.29
C VAL A 283 -15.54 -6.00 -16.75
N THR A 284 -14.25 -6.14 -17.00
CA THR A 284 -13.73 -6.40 -18.36
C THR A 284 -14.14 -7.78 -18.87
N LYS A 285 -14.20 -8.81 -18.02
CA LYS A 285 -14.61 -10.17 -18.42
C LYS A 285 -16.10 -10.34 -18.58
N THR A 286 -16.90 -9.65 -17.76
CA THR A 286 -18.37 -9.72 -17.85
C THR A 286 -18.92 -8.86 -18.98
N GLY A 287 -18.19 -7.81 -19.39
CA GLY A 287 -18.68 -6.83 -20.37
C GLY A 287 -19.82 -5.95 -19.83
N ASP A 288 -20.01 -5.96 -18.51
CA ASP A 288 -21.03 -5.19 -17.81
C ASP A 288 -20.39 -3.91 -17.23
N PHE A 289 -20.34 -2.87 -18.04
CA PHE A 289 -19.71 -1.58 -17.70
C PHE A 289 -20.53 -0.73 -16.73
N SER A 290 -21.73 -1.20 -16.34
CA SER A 290 -22.58 -0.54 -15.35
C SER A 290 -22.13 -0.79 -13.90
N GLN A 291 -21.16 -1.70 -13.69
CA GLN A 291 -20.60 -1.98 -12.38
C GLN A 291 -19.50 -1.00 -11.99
N HIS A 292 -19.65 -0.39 -10.82
CA HIS A 292 -18.63 0.49 -10.23
C HIS A 292 -17.53 -0.29 -9.52
N VAL A 293 -16.31 0.22 -9.64
CA VAL A 293 -15.12 -0.31 -8.97
C VAL A 293 -15.07 0.26 -7.55
N GLY A 294 -14.69 -0.57 -6.56
CA GLY A 294 -14.75 -0.16 -5.15
C GLY A 294 -13.70 0.88 -4.73
N ASN A 295 -13.86 1.41 -3.50
CA ASN A 295 -12.95 2.33 -2.79
C ASN A 295 -13.00 3.82 -3.20
N GLU A 296 -14.06 4.29 -3.86
CA GLU A 296 -14.25 5.69 -4.28
C GLU A 296 -14.37 6.71 -3.12
N ASP A 297 -14.79 6.26 -1.93
CA ASP A 297 -14.97 7.10 -0.74
C ASP A 297 -13.65 7.43 -0.03
N THR A 298 -12.55 6.82 -0.46
CA THR A 298 -11.24 7.02 0.16
C THR A 298 -10.68 8.36 -0.32
N GLY A 299 -10.47 9.33 0.57
CA GLY A 299 -9.93 10.65 0.22
C GLY A 299 -8.43 10.66 -0.14
N ASP A 300 -7.87 9.52 -0.56
CA ASP A 300 -6.47 9.33 -0.94
C ASP A 300 -6.29 9.19 -2.46
N GLU A 301 -5.06 9.02 -2.91
CA GLU A 301 -4.72 8.88 -4.32
C GLU A 301 -5.36 7.64 -4.97
N ILE A 302 -5.65 6.59 -4.18
CA ILE A 302 -6.28 5.36 -4.67
C ILE A 302 -7.78 5.57 -4.90
N GLY A 303 -8.46 6.31 -4.01
CA GLY A 303 -9.86 6.68 -4.23
C GLY A 303 -10.02 7.60 -5.43
N ALA A 304 -9.12 8.58 -5.62
CA ALA A 304 -9.10 9.42 -6.82
C ALA A 304 -8.92 8.60 -8.11
N MET A 305 -8.04 7.60 -8.11
CA MET A 305 -7.89 6.68 -9.25
C MET A 305 -9.15 5.85 -9.49
N SER A 306 -9.81 5.38 -8.42
CA SER A 306 -11.07 4.61 -8.51
C SER A 306 -12.17 5.44 -9.16
N GLN A 307 -12.29 6.71 -8.80
CA GLN A 307 -13.22 7.66 -9.43
C GLN A 307 -12.92 7.86 -10.92
N CYS A 308 -11.66 8.04 -11.30
CA CYS A 308 -11.27 8.13 -12.71
C CYS A 308 -11.62 6.87 -13.51
N VAL A 309 -11.47 5.68 -12.92
CA VAL A 309 -11.86 4.42 -13.57
C VAL A 309 -13.39 4.34 -13.71
N ASN A 310 -14.15 4.74 -12.69
CA ASN A 310 -15.61 4.79 -12.77
C ASN A 310 -16.10 5.72 -13.90
N LEU A 311 -15.50 6.90 -14.04
CA LEU A 311 -15.81 7.83 -15.15
C LEU A 311 -15.50 7.21 -16.53
N MET A 312 -14.43 6.42 -16.63
CA MET A 312 -14.10 5.69 -17.86
C MET A 312 -15.13 4.61 -18.16
N LEU A 313 -15.57 3.85 -17.14
CA LEU A 313 -16.58 2.80 -17.30
C LEU A 313 -17.93 3.39 -17.71
N GLU A 314 -18.35 4.52 -17.12
CA GLU A 314 -19.56 5.25 -17.50
C GLU A 314 -19.49 5.75 -18.96
N SER A 315 -18.31 6.22 -19.38
CA SER A 315 -18.07 6.62 -20.78
C SER A 315 -18.14 5.42 -21.75
N LEU A 316 -17.69 4.24 -21.33
CA LEU A 316 -17.79 3.01 -22.11
C LEU A 316 -19.23 2.49 -22.19
N ASP A 317 -19.96 2.50 -21.07
CA ASP A 317 -21.36 2.06 -21.02
C ASP A 317 -22.22 2.95 -21.93
N SER A 318 -22.06 4.27 -21.83
CA SER A 318 -22.76 5.21 -22.72
C SER A 318 -22.40 5.01 -24.20
N SER A 319 -21.14 4.69 -24.53
CA SER A 319 -20.73 4.37 -25.90
C SER A 319 -21.33 3.05 -26.41
N GLN A 320 -21.43 2.02 -25.58
CA GLN A 320 -22.12 0.78 -25.93
C GLN A 320 -23.61 1.01 -26.16
N LEU A 321 -24.23 1.83 -25.31
CA LEU A 321 -25.64 2.16 -25.40
C LEU A 321 -25.94 2.95 -26.69
N GLN A 322 -25.08 3.91 -27.05
CA GLN A 322 -25.16 4.60 -28.34
C GLN A 322 -25.00 3.62 -29.52
N THR A 323 -24.01 2.73 -29.46
CA THR A 323 -23.78 1.73 -30.52
C THR A 323 -25.01 0.84 -30.68
N LYS A 324 -25.60 0.36 -29.58
CA LYS A 324 -26.81 -0.46 -29.60
C LYS A 324 -28.01 0.29 -30.17
N GLN A 325 -28.18 1.56 -29.80
CA GLN A 325 -29.24 2.41 -30.35
C GLN A 325 -29.07 2.66 -31.85
N VAL A 326 -27.84 2.85 -32.35
CA VAL A 326 -27.57 2.98 -33.78
C VAL A 326 -27.91 1.69 -34.51
N LEU A 327 -27.47 0.53 -33.98
CA LEU A 327 -27.79 -0.78 -34.57
C LEU A 327 -29.30 -1.03 -34.64
N GLU A 328 -30.04 -0.74 -33.56
CA GLU A 328 -31.50 -0.86 -33.54
C GLU A 328 -32.16 0.08 -34.57
N ARG A 329 -31.68 1.33 -34.67
CA ARG A 329 -32.17 2.29 -35.68
C ARG A 329 -31.91 1.81 -37.10
N THR A 330 -30.73 1.27 -37.38
CA THR A 330 -30.38 0.73 -38.70
C THR A 330 -31.23 -0.49 -39.04
N ALA A 331 -31.44 -1.42 -38.10
CA ALA A 331 -32.28 -2.59 -38.32
C ALA A 331 -33.75 -2.22 -38.61
N VAL A 332 -34.31 -1.25 -37.88
CA VAL A 332 -35.67 -0.75 -38.11
C VAL A 332 -35.78 -0.03 -39.46
N GLN A 333 -34.75 0.72 -39.87
CA GLN A 333 -34.72 1.39 -41.18
C GLN A 333 -34.68 0.40 -42.34
N GLU A 334 -33.88 -0.66 -42.23
CA GLU A 334 -33.79 -1.70 -43.26
C GLU A 334 -35.13 -2.42 -43.45
N GLN A 335 -35.75 -2.84 -42.34
CA GLN A 335 -37.08 -3.45 -42.38
C GLN A 335 -38.14 -2.53 -42.99
N ARG A 336 -38.09 -1.23 -42.67
CA ARG A 336 -39.01 -0.24 -43.23
C ARG A 336 -38.83 -0.09 -44.74
N MET A 337 -37.58 -0.08 -45.23
CA MET A 337 -37.29 0.01 -46.66
C MET A 337 -37.85 -1.21 -47.42
N THR A 338 -37.62 -2.43 -46.91
CA THR A 338 -38.14 -3.66 -47.54
C THR A 338 -39.67 -3.68 -47.57
N ALA A 339 -40.34 -3.24 -46.49
CA ALA A 339 -41.79 -3.17 -46.43
C ALA A 339 -42.39 -2.18 -47.44
N ILE A 340 -41.76 -1.00 -47.61
CA ILE A 340 -42.18 0.00 -48.60
C ILE A 340 -42.04 -0.55 -50.01
N MET A 341 -40.88 -1.15 -50.34
CA MET A 341 -40.64 -1.73 -51.67
C MET A 341 -41.66 -2.81 -52.03
N ASN A 342 -42.05 -3.64 -51.05
CA ASN A 342 -43.02 -4.72 -51.23
C ASN A 342 -44.49 -4.26 -51.23
N ALA A 343 -44.79 -3.04 -50.76
CA ALA A 343 -46.15 -2.48 -50.80
C ALA A 343 -46.51 -1.92 -52.19
N ILE A 344 -45.52 -1.65 -53.06
CA ILE A 344 -45.75 -1.16 -54.42
C ILE A 344 -46.22 -2.33 -55.30
N PRO A 345 -47.42 -2.28 -55.91
CA PRO A 345 -47.95 -3.35 -56.76
C PRO A 345 -47.26 -3.41 -58.14
N ASP A 346 -46.63 -2.33 -58.58
CA ASP A 346 -45.78 -2.27 -59.77
C ASP A 346 -44.46 -3.02 -59.53
N PHE A 347 -43.82 -3.51 -60.60
CA PHE A 347 -42.52 -4.18 -60.46
C PHE A 347 -41.44 -3.12 -60.23
N VAL A 348 -40.77 -3.16 -59.08
CA VAL A 348 -39.67 -2.25 -58.76
C VAL A 348 -38.38 -3.03 -58.77
N VAL A 349 -37.45 -2.63 -59.64
CA VAL A 349 -36.15 -3.25 -59.81
C VAL A 349 -35.08 -2.18 -59.76
N THR A 350 -34.03 -2.40 -58.97
CA THR A 350 -32.83 -1.56 -58.97
C THR A 350 -31.70 -2.27 -59.67
N ILE A 351 -30.99 -1.54 -60.53
CA ILE A 351 -29.88 -2.09 -61.31
C ILE A 351 -28.59 -1.32 -61.05
N HIS A 352 -27.47 -2.03 -61.13
CA HIS A 352 -26.13 -1.44 -61.19
C HIS A 352 -25.88 -0.78 -62.56
N ASN A 353 -24.80 -0.02 -62.67
CA ASN A 353 -24.43 0.71 -63.88
C ASN A 353 -24.16 -0.18 -65.12
N ASP A 354 -23.86 -1.46 -64.88
CA ASP A 354 -23.63 -2.51 -65.88
C ASP A 354 -24.93 -3.25 -66.31
N GLY A 355 -26.07 -2.93 -65.69
CA GLY A 355 -27.36 -3.53 -65.99
C GLY A 355 -27.67 -4.81 -65.20
N THR A 356 -26.82 -5.22 -64.26
CA THR A 356 -27.13 -6.31 -63.32
C THR A 356 -28.16 -5.86 -62.29
N ILE A 357 -29.05 -6.77 -61.90
CA ILE A 357 -30.12 -6.48 -60.93
C ILE A 357 -29.55 -6.57 -59.50
N ASN A 358 -29.58 -5.46 -58.78
CA ASN A 358 -29.14 -5.36 -57.37
C ASN A 358 -30.29 -5.75 -56.41
N HIS A 359 -31.49 -5.24 -56.68
CA HIS A 359 -32.66 -5.52 -55.84
C HIS A 359 -33.96 -5.55 -56.65
N ALA A 360 -34.97 -6.27 -56.16
CA ALA A 360 -36.30 -6.30 -56.73
C ALA A 360 -37.37 -6.56 -55.66
N ASN A 361 -38.56 -6.00 -55.84
CA ASN A 361 -39.66 -6.22 -54.90
C ASN A 361 -40.35 -7.59 -55.10
N ASP A 362 -41.09 -8.04 -54.07
CA ASP A 362 -41.77 -9.34 -54.10
C ASP A 362 -42.81 -9.45 -55.25
N ALA A 363 -43.36 -8.32 -55.73
CA ALA A 363 -44.28 -8.31 -56.87
C ALA A 363 -43.61 -8.85 -58.15
N PHE A 364 -42.36 -8.47 -58.41
CA PHE A 364 -41.56 -8.97 -59.51
C PHE A 364 -41.31 -10.48 -59.39
N PHE A 365 -40.88 -10.94 -58.22
CA PHE A 365 -40.60 -12.36 -57.99
C PHE A 365 -41.84 -13.24 -58.07
N LYS A 366 -42.99 -12.79 -57.54
CA LYS A 366 -44.25 -13.55 -57.58
C LYS A 366 -44.80 -13.72 -58.99
N GLU A 367 -44.73 -12.67 -59.81
CA GLU A 367 -45.28 -12.69 -61.17
C GLU A 367 -44.45 -13.59 -62.11
N PHE A 368 -43.13 -13.53 -61.98
CA PHE A 368 -42.20 -14.23 -62.87
C PHE A 368 -41.69 -15.57 -62.31
N LYS A 369 -42.02 -15.91 -61.06
CA LYS A 369 -41.63 -17.14 -60.35
C LYS A 369 -40.11 -17.41 -60.35
N LEU A 370 -39.32 -16.35 -60.18
CA LEU A 370 -37.86 -16.41 -60.10
C LEU A 370 -37.42 -16.44 -58.63
N SER A 371 -36.28 -17.05 -58.32
CA SER A 371 -35.68 -16.99 -56.98
C SER A 371 -34.77 -15.76 -56.82
N LYS A 372 -34.56 -15.29 -55.59
CA LYS A 372 -33.68 -14.14 -55.31
C LYS A 372 -32.23 -14.41 -55.69
N GLU A 373 -31.76 -15.64 -55.46
CA GLU A 373 -30.39 -16.11 -55.73
C GLU A 373 -30.07 -16.22 -57.23
N GLU A 374 -31.07 -16.46 -58.08
CA GLU A 374 -30.88 -16.51 -59.55
C GLU A 374 -30.87 -15.11 -60.19
N VAL A 375 -31.32 -14.09 -59.47
CA VAL A 375 -31.60 -12.75 -60.03
C VAL A 375 -30.60 -11.71 -59.53
N PHE A 376 -30.32 -11.66 -58.23
CA PHE A 376 -29.42 -10.65 -57.65
C PHE A 376 -27.98 -10.86 -58.07
N ASP A 377 -27.34 -9.79 -58.56
CA ASP A 377 -25.93 -9.72 -59.03
C ASP A 377 -25.53 -10.74 -60.11
N VAL A 378 -26.50 -11.49 -60.65
CA VAL A 378 -26.30 -12.56 -61.64
C VAL A 378 -27.03 -12.25 -62.95
N MET A 379 -28.27 -11.76 -62.87
CA MET A 379 -29.10 -11.56 -64.06
C MET A 379 -29.03 -10.12 -64.57
N ASN A 380 -28.82 -9.96 -65.88
CA ASN A 380 -28.84 -8.65 -66.54
C ASN A 380 -30.26 -8.30 -67.02
N ILE A 381 -30.73 -7.10 -66.72
CA ILE A 381 -32.12 -6.68 -66.98
C ILE A 381 -32.51 -6.71 -68.46
N ILE A 382 -31.55 -6.50 -69.38
CA ILE A 382 -31.82 -6.53 -70.84
C ILE A 382 -32.23 -7.92 -71.33
N THR A 383 -31.79 -8.98 -70.64
CA THR A 383 -32.17 -10.35 -71.02
C THR A 383 -33.67 -10.59 -70.87
N ILE A 384 -34.34 -9.82 -70.01
CA ILE A 384 -35.76 -9.91 -69.73
C ILE A 384 -36.55 -8.83 -70.47
N LEU A 385 -35.99 -7.63 -70.66
CA LEU A 385 -36.61 -6.53 -71.40
C LEU A 385 -36.33 -6.64 -72.90
N LYS A 386 -37.27 -7.20 -73.66
CA LYS A 386 -37.14 -7.25 -75.13
C LYS A 386 -37.56 -5.92 -75.77
N GLY A 387 -36.65 -5.34 -76.56
CA GLY A 387 -36.92 -4.16 -77.40
C GLY A 387 -36.43 -2.82 -76.82
N VAL A 388 -35.64 -2.82 -75.74
CA VAL A 388 -35.08 -1.62 -75.11
C VAL A 388 -33.60 -1.85 -74.80
N ASP A 389 -32.72 -0.97 -75.25
CA ASP A 389 -31.28 -1.04 -74.95
C ASP A 389 -30.92 -0.27 -73.66
N LEU A 390 -29.77 -0.59 -73.07
CA LEU A 390 -29.23 0.09 -71.86
C LEU A 390 -29.08 1.61 -72.06
N SER A 391 -28.86 2.08 -73.29
CA SER A 391 -28.81 3.50 -73.66
C SER A 391 -30.18 4.18 -73.58
N ASP A 392 -31.25 3.43 -73.83
CA ASP A 392 -32.63 3.94 -73.81
C ASP A 392 -33.12 4.11 -72.37
N ILE A 393 -32.73 3.21 -71.47
CA ILE A 393 -32.98 3.30 -70.02
C ILE A 393 -32.28 4.53 -69.42
N LYS A 394 -31.03 4.78 -69.81
CA LYS A 394 -30.24 5.93 -69.34
C LYS A 394 -30.71 7.27 -69.91
N SER A 395 -31.24 7.30 -71.14
CA SER A 395 -31.79 8.53 -71.73
C SER A 395 -33.21 8.83 -71.24
N SER A 396 -34.04 7.80 -71.04
CA SER A 396 -35.37 7.91 -70.42
C SER A 396 -35.32 8.42 -68.99
N SER A 397 -34.29 8.06 -68.20
CA SER A 397 -34.12 8.59 -66.84
C SER A 397 -33.80 10.09 -66.79
N VAL A 398 -33.17 10.63 -67.84
CA VAL A 398 -32.83 12.06 -67.93
C VAL A 398 -33.99 12.88 -68.49
N ASN A 399 -34.77 12.31 -69.41
CA ASN A 399 -35.88 13.00 -70.10
C ASN A 399 -37.27 12.73 -69.48
N SER A 400 -37.38 11.86 -68.46
CA SER A 400 -38.65 11.49 -67.80
C SER A 400 -39.73 10.98 -68.76
N THR A 401 -39.32 10.30 -69.83
CA THR A 401 -40.22 9.71 -70.83
C THR A 401 -40.54 8.26 -70.49
N SER A 402 -41.82 7.90 -70.43
CA SER A 402 -42.26 6.51 -70.23
C SER A 402 -41.92 5.65 -71.45
N LEU A 403 -41.25 4.52 -71.25
CA LEU A 403 -40.93 3.55 -72.30
C LEU A 403 -41.93 2.40 -72.26
N GLU A 404 -42.45 1.97 -73.40
CA GLU A 404 -43.25 0.75 -73.49
C GLU A 404 -42.33 -0.43 -73.80
N ALA A 405 -42.39 -1.48 -72.99
CA ALA A 405 -41.53 -2.65 -73.15
C ALA A 405 -42.28 -3.94 -72.82
N MET A 406 -41.74 -5.05 -73.30
CA MET A 406 -42.24 -6.39 -72.99
C MET A 406 -41.25 -7.09 -72.06
N ILE A 407 -41.62 -7.28 -70.79
CA ILE A 407 -40.85 -8.15 -69.89
C ILE A 407 -41.18 -9.59 -70.27
N THR A 408 -40.18 -10.30 -70.82
CA THR A 408 -40.27 -11.67 -71.31
C THR A 408 -39.41 -12.59 -70.46
N THR A 409 -40.04 -13.52 -69.76
CA THR A 409 -39.37 -14.65 -69.12
C THR A 409 -39.69 -15.93 -69.88
N PRO A 410 -38.97 -17.05 -69.64
CA PRO A 410 -39.29 -18.34 -70.28
C PRO A 410 -40.75 -18.79 -70.05
N LEU A 411 -41.38 -18.30 -68.98
CA LEU A 411 -42.72 -18.71 -68.55
C LEU A 411 -43.83 -17.75 -68.97
N LYS A 412 -43.55 -16.44 -69.11
CA LYS A 412 -44.59 -15.41 -69.27
C LYS A 412 -44.04 -14.12 -69.91
N THR A 413 -44.86 -13.50 -70.75
CA THR A 413 -44.61 -12.17 -71.32
C THR A 413 -45.67 -11.18 -70.84
N VAL A 414 -45.26 -10.05 -70.27
CA VAL A 414 -46.17 -9.01 -69.76
C VAL A 414 -45.84 -7.66 -70.40
N PRO A 415 -46.81 -6.97 -71.02
CA PRO A 415 -46.63 -5.59 -71.47
C PRO A 415 -46.57 -4.67 -70.26
N VAL A 416 -45.50 -3.87 -70.20
CA VAL A 416 -45.28 -2.92 -69.11
C VAL A 416 -44.89 -1.55 -69.64
N THR A 417 -45.27 -0.54 -68.89
CA THR A 417 -44.75 0.82 -69.04
C THR A 417 -43.63 1.01 -68.03
N LEU A 418 -42.41 1.26 -68.53
CA LEU A 418 -41.22 1.50 -67.72
C LEU A 418 -41.08 2.99 -67.39
N LEU A 419 -40.85 3.25 -66.12
CA LEU A 419 -40.43 4.54 -65.58
C LEU A 419 -39.04 4.34 -64.99
N CYS A 420 -38.05 4.96 -65.63
CA CYS A 420 -36.66 4.88 -65.21
C CYS A 420 -36.29 6.15 -64.46
N SER A 421 -35.66 6.02 -63.30
CA SER A 421 -35.12 7.15 -62.53
C SER A 421 -33.68 6.86 -62.13
N HIS A 422 -32.81 7.84 -62.34
CA HIS A 422 -31.40 7.76 -61.93
C HIS A 422 -31.25 8.36 -60.54
N TYR A 423 -30.62 7.62 -59.64
CA TYR A 423 -30.32 8.10 -58.31
C TYR A 423 -28.84 7.91 -57.99
N SER A 424 -28.22 8.97 -57.46
CA SER A 424 -26.86 8.94 -56.94
C SER A 424 -26.89 9.27 -55.46
N CYS A 425 -26.27 8.41 -54.65
CA CYS A 425 -26.04 8.67 -53.23
C CYS A 425 -24.61 8.34 -52.85
N PHE A 426 -24.14 9.02 -51.81
CA PHE A 426 -22.87 8.67 -51.17
C PHE A 426 -23.15 7.66 -50.07
N VAL A 427 -22.52 6.50 -50.16
CA VAL A 427 -22.51 5.49 -49.09
C VAL A 427 -21.05 5.28 -48.74
N SER A 428 -20.67 5.61 -47.50
CA SER A 428 -19.31 5.41 -46.98
C SER A 428 -18.20 6.07 -47.83
N ASP A 429 -18.40 7.33 -48.23
CA ASP A 429 -17.51 8.11 -49.11
C ASP A 429 -17.34 7.58 -50.56
N GLU A 430 -18.03 6.51 -50.93
CA GLU A 430 -18.12 6.07 -52.33
C GLU A 430 -19.42 6.55 -52.98
N LEU A 431 -19.31 7.10 -54.19
CA LEU A 431 -20.46 7.50 -55.00
C LEU A 431 -21.12 6.24 -55.57
N VAL A 432 -22.25 5.84 -54.99
CA VAL A 432 -23.07 4.73 -55.50
C VAL A 432 -24.12 5.31 -56.44
N GLN A 433 -24.06 4.88 -57.70
CA GLN A 433 -25.05 5.21 -58.73
C GLN A 433 -25.91 3.98 -59.00
N ALA A 434 -27.23 4.15 -58.91
CA ALA A 434 -28.20 3.11 -59.20
C ALA A 434 -29.32 3.66 -60.09
N ASN A 435 -29.80 2.82 -61.01
CA ASN A 435 -31.02 3.14 -61.76
C ASN A 435 -32.18 2.35 -61.16
N VAL A 436 -33.24 3.04 -60.79
CA VAL A 436 -34.49 2.44 -60.30
C VAL A 436 -35.44 2.37 -61.49
N ILE A 437 -35.91 1.16 -61.79
CA ILE A 437 -36.87 0.88 -62.86
C ILE A 437 -38.18 0.47 -62.19
N ILE A 438 -39.23 1.24 -62.45
CA ILE A 438 -40.60 0.90 -62.07
C ILE A 438 -41.34 0.47 -63.33
N ALA A 439 -41.78 -0.78 -63.39
CA ALA A 439 -42.54 -1.31 -64.51
C ALA A 439 -44.01 -1.50 -64.10
N ARG A 440 -44.89 -0.65 -64.67
CA ARG A 440 -46.33 -0.68 -64.42
C ARG A 440 -47.04 -1.57 -65.42
N LYS A 441 -47.98 -2.39 -64.94
CA LYS A 441 -48.83 -3.23 -65.79
C LYS A 441 -49.92 -2.40 -66.46
N CYS A 442 -50.12 -2.54 -67.77
CA CYS A 442 -51.27 -1.93 -68.45
C CYS A 442 -52.58 -2.64 -68.07
N SER A 443 -53.48 -1.95 -67.37
CA SER A 443 -54.85 -2.40 -67.09
C SER A 443 -55.85 -1.32 -67.52
N GLN A 444 -56.61 -1.58 -68.58
CA GLN A 444 -57.77 -0.76 -68.98
C GLN A 444 -59.04 -1.33 -68.31
N GLU A 445 -59.66 -0.57 -67.41
CA GLU A 445 -61.07 -0.73 -67.01
C GLU A 445 -61.73 0.66 -66.95
N CYS A 446 -62.79 0.87 -67.74
CA CYS A 446 -63.62 2.09 -67.77
C CYS A 446 -65.02 1.80 -67.21
N SER A 447 -65.58 2.71 -66.41
CA SER A 447 -66.97 2.66 -65.92
C SER A 447 -67.92 3.55 -66.74
N GLU A 448 -69.14 3.05 -66.97
CA GLU A 448 -70.17 3.41 -67.98
C GLU A 448 -70.81 4.82 -68.00
N ASP A 449 -70.21 5.90 -67.46
CA ASP A 449 -70.86 7.23 -67.56
C ASP A 449 -69.93 8.40 -67.95
N GLY A 450 -68.71 8.13 -68.42
CA GLY A 450 -67.86 9.13 -69.10
C GLY A 450 -67.41 10.34 -68.27
N VAL A 451 -67.74 10.42 -66.98
CA VAL A 451 -67.28 11.47 -66.05
C VAL A 451 -66.39 10.84 -64.98
N PRO A 452 -65.14 11.29 -64.81
CA PRO A 452 -64.23 10.76 -63.80
C PRO A 452 -64.82 10.90 -62.38
N MET A 453 -64.64 9.87 -61.54
CA MET A 453 -65.14 9.88 -60.15
C MET A 453 -64.57 11.03 -59.31
N GLU A 454 -63.43 11.59 -59.68
CA GLU A 454 -62.81 12.76 -59.05
C GLU A 454 -63.68 14.02 -59.17
N VAL A 455 -64.39 14.19 -60.30
CA VAL A 455 -65.29 15.35 -60.53
C VAL A 455 -66.51 15.28 -59.62
N TYR A 456 -67.06 14.07 -59.40
CA TYR A 456 -68.18 13.89 -58.47
C TYR A 456 -67.77 14.10 -57.01
N ARG A 457 -66.53 13.78 -56.64
CA ARG A 457 -65.98 14.03 -55.29
C ARG A 457 -65.82 15.53 -55.03
N GLU A 458 -65.28 16.27 -56.00
CA GLU A 458 -65.13 17.73 -55.88
C GLU A 458 -66.48 18.47 -55.77
N LEU A 459 -67.48 18.05 -56.55
CA LEU A 459 -68.85 18.61 -56.47
C LEU A 459 -69.51 18.33 -55.12
N PHE A 460 -69.23 17.17 -54.51
CA PHE A 460 -69.75 16.81 -53.19
C PHE A 460 -69.12 17.66 -52.07
N ASP A 461 -67.81 17.89 -52.11
CA ASP A 461 -67.13 18.71 -51.10
C ASP A 461 -67.58 20.19 -51.19
N ARG A 462 -67.81 20.69 -52.42
CA ARG A 462 -68.40 22.01 -52.66
C ARG A 462 -69.86 22.10 -52.20
N ALA A 463 -70.62 21.00 -52.28
CA ALA A 463 -71.98 20.90 -51.76
C ALA A 463 -72.03 21.00 -50.24
N MET A 464 -71.12 20.29 -49.55
CA MET A 464 -71.08 20.23 -48.09
C MET A 464 -70.58 21.53 -47.46
N SER A 465 -69.65 22.24 -48.10
CA SER A 465 -69.13 23.53 -47.62
C SER A 465 -70.18 24.67 -47.65
N SER A 466 -71.12 24.67 -48.61
CA SER A 466 -72.16 25.70 -48.69
C SER A 466 -73.42 25.37 -47.89
N SER A 467 -73.81 26.23 -46.94
CA SER A 467 -75.02 26.06 -46.12
C SER A 467 -76.30 25.91 -46.97
N ARG A 468 -76.41 26.69 -48.07
CA ARG A 468 -77.55 26.65 -49.00
C ARG A 468 -77.60 25.35 -49.80
N LYS A 469 -76.49 24.92 -50.40
CA LYS A 469 -76.43 23.68 -51.22
C LYS A 469 -76.59 22.42 -50.37
N ARG A 470 -76.07 22.44 -49.13
CA ARG A 470 -76.28 21.39 -48.12
C ARG A 470 -77.76 21.23 -47.75
N GLN A 471 -78.49 22.32 -47.53
CA GLN A 471 -79.94 22.27 -47.26
C GLN A 471 -80.75 21.74 -48.45
N THR A 472 -80.40 22.13 -49.68
CA THR A 472 -81.01 21.57 -50.90
C THR A 472 -80.77 20.07 -50.98
N MET A 473 -79.52 19.62 -50.79
CA MET A 473 -79.15 18.21 -50.76
C MET A 473 -79.90 17.44 -49.67
N LYS A 474 -80.05 18.03 -48.47
CA LYS A 474 -80.80 17.44 -47.35
C LYS A 474 -82.29 17.29 -47.67
N SER A 475 -82.93 18.31 -48.25
CA SER A 475 -84.34 18.26 -48.66
C SER A 475 -84.59 17.20 -49.74
N PHE A 476 -83.62 16.98 -50.62
CA PHE A 476 -83.68 15.94 -51.66
C PHE A 476 -83.50 14.54 -51.07
N CYS A 477 -82.53 14.35 -50.17
CA CYS A 477 -82.30 13.09 -49.47
C CYS A 477 -83.46 12.70 -48.53
N GLN A 478 -84.20 13.67 -47.98
CA GLN A 478 -85.43 13.40 -47.22
C GLN A 478 -86.56 12.85 -48.11
N LYS A 479 -86.69 13.35 -49.35
CA LYS A 479 -87.66 12.80 -50.33
C LYS A 479 -87.31 11.38 -50.77
N THR A 480 -86.03 11.04 -50.83
CA THR A 480 -85.54 9.70 -51.25
C THR A 480 -85.30 8.73 -50.08
N ARG A 481 -85.70 9.08 -48.85
CA ARG A 481 -85.55 8.28 -47.61
C ARG A 481 -84.10 7.93 -47.24
N ASP A 482 -83.11 8.70 -47.70
CA ASP A 482 -81.69 8.43 -47.50
C ASP A 482 -80.92 9.58 -46.82
N SER A 483 -81.59 10.34 -45.94
CA SER A 483 -80.98 11.48 -45.23
C SER A 483 -79.99 11.09 -44.12
N ARG A 484 -79.93 9.82 -43.74
CA ARG A 484 -79.19 9.34 -42.55
C ARG A 484 -77.69 9.54 -42.67
N SER A 485 -77.13 9.22 -43.84
CA SER A 485 -75.70 9.36 -44.13
C SER A 485 -75.25 10.82 -44.13
N LEU A 486 -76.14 11.73 -44.53
CA LEU A 486 -75.87 13.17 -44.54
C LEU A 486 -75.99 13.78 -43.14
N ASP A 487 -76.99 13.36 -42.36
CA ASP A 487 -77.12 13.75 -40.95
C ASP A 487 -75.89 13.28 -40.13
N PHE A 488 -75.34 12.11 -40.43
CA PHE A 488 -74.11 11.59 -39.80
C PHE A 488 -72.89 12.48 -40.10
N LEU A 489 -72.71 12.91 -41.35
CA LEU A 489 -71.61 13.81 -41.73
C LEU A 489 -71.74 15.19 -41.05
N GLU A 490 -72.96 15.66 -40.83
CA GLU A 490 -73.22 16.89 -40.06
C GLU A 490 -72.84 16.71 -38.58
N ASP A 491 -73.31 15.63 -37.94
CA ASP A 491 -72.98 15.33 -36.55
C ASP A 491 -71.45 15.15 -36.35
N LEU A 492 -70.74 14.63 -37.35
CA LEU A 492 -69.27 14.57 -37.36
C LEU A 492 -68.58 15.93 -37.52
N SER A 493 -69.16 16.83 -38.33
CA SER A 493 -68.64 18.19 -38.47
C SER A 493 -68.79 18.99 -37.17
N GLU A 494 -69.86 18.74 -36.41
CA GLU A 494 -70.05 19.31 -35.07
C GLU A 494 -69.05 18.69 -34.07
N TYR A 495 -68.90 17.36 -34.09
CA TYR A 495 -67.94 16.64 -33.26
C TYR A 495 -66.51 17.18 -33.42
N ARG A 496 -66.05 17.45 -34.65
CA ARG A 496 -64.70 18.00 -34.89
C ARG A 496 -64.48 19.41 -34.34
N ASN A 497 -65.54 20.20 -34.17
CA ASN A 497 -65.49 21.58 -33.72
C ASN A 497 -65.77 21.75 -32.21
N MET A 498 -65.93 20.64 -31.46
CA MET A 498 -66.19 20.64 -30.02
C MET A 498 -64.90 20.46 -29.19
N ASN A 499 -64.92 20.97 -27.95
CA ASN A 499 -63.88 20.71 -26.96
C ASN A 499 -63.87 19.22 -26.54
N PHE A 500 -62.81 18.78 -25.84
CA PHE A 500 -62.60 17.35 -25.54
C PHE A 500 -63.74 16.72 -24.71
N GLU A 501 -64.26 17.42 -23.70
CA GLU A 501 -65.34 16.92 -22.83
C GLU A 501 -66.68 16.80 -23.59
N GLU A 502 -67.04 17.82 -24.38
CA GLU A 502 -68.23 17.79 -25.23
C GLU A 502 -68.12 16.74 -26.34
N ARG A 503 -66.91 16.54 -26.88
CA ARG A 503 -66.65 15.49 -27.87
C ARG A 503 -66.93 14.10 -27.35
N MET A 504 -66.51 13.78 -26.13
CA MET A 504 -66.76 12.47 -25.53
C MET A 504 -68.26 12.18 -25.43
N VAL A 505 -69.07 13.20 -25.10
CA VAL A 505 -70.53 13.09 -25.07
C VAL A 505 -71.11 12.93 -26.47
N LYS A 506 -70.68 13.77 -27.43
CA LYS A 506 -71.15 13.72 -28.83
C LYS A 506 -70.72 12.41 -29.53
N MET A 507 -69.56 11.85 -29.19
CA MET A 507 -69.06 10.56 -29.66
C MET A 507 -70.05 9.44 -29.34
N ASN A 508 -70.43 9.32 -28.06
CA ASN A 508 -71.38 8.30 -27.61
C ASN A 508 -72.75 8.50 -28.27
N GLN A 509 -73.21 9.74 -28.43
CA GLN A 509 -74.45 10.04 -29.16
C GLN A 509 -74.40 9.58 -30.62
N ILE A 510 -73.28 9.78 -31.33
CA ILE A 510 -73.10 9.35 -32.72
C ILE A 510 -73.10 7.82 -32.82
N ILE A 511 -72.41 7.13 -31.90
CA ILE A 511 -72.35 5.67 -31.82
C ILE A 511 -73.76 5.09 -31.65
N ASP A 512 -74.53 5.60 -30.68
CA ASP A 512 -75.88 5.13 -30.37
C ASP A 512 -76.88 5.44 -31.49
N LYS A 513 -76.71 6.57 -32.18
CA LYS A 513 -77.64 7.05 -33.21
C LYS A 513 -77.42 6.39 -34.57
N TYR A 514 -76.18 6.02 -34.92
CA TYR A 514 -75.81 5.58 -36.28
C TYR A 514 -75.03 4.27 -36.39
N LEU A 515 -74.23 3.87 -35.39
CA LEU A 515 -73.22 2.82 -35.57
C LEU A 515 -73.62 1.48 -34.93
N LEU A 516 -74.31 1.50 -33.78
CA LEU A 516 -74.78 0.28 -33.14
C LEU A 516 -75.76 -0.50 -34.03
N LYS A 517 -75.78 -1.83 -33.88
CA LYS A 517 -76.73 -2.69 -34.60
C LYS A 517 -78.20 -2.36 -34.29
N THR A 518 -78.47 -1.81 -33.11
CA THR A 518 -79.77 -1.36 -32.61
C THR A 518 -80.06 0.12 -32.87
N ALA A 519 -79.15 0.84 -33.53
CA ALA A 519 -79.25 2.28 -33.70
C ALA A 519 -80.49 2.68 -34.53
N PRO A 520 -81.26 3.70 -34.10
CA PRO A 520 -82.50 4.09 -34.76
C PRO A 520 -82.28 4.63 -36.18
N ARG A 521 -81.08 5.13 -36.49
CA ARG A 521 -80.70 5.63 -37.82
C ARG A 521 -79.43 4.95 -38.36
N ARG A 522 -79.33 3.63 -38.21
CA ARG A 522 -78.14 2.86 -38.65
C ARG A 522 -77.71 3.18 -40.10
N LEU A 523 -76.40 3.38 -40.29
CA LEU A 523 -75.77 3.58 -41.59
C LEU A 523 -75.85 2.30 -42.44
N LYS A 524 -75.95 2.47 -43.77
CA LYS A 524 -75.99 1.35 -44.74
C LYS A 524 -74.61 0.84 -45.16
N VAL A 525 -73.55 1.42 -44.61
CA VAL A 525 -72.16 1.09 -44.91
C VAL A 525 -71.65 0.07 -43.89
N PRO A 526 -70.73 -0.85 -44.23
CA PRO A 526 -70.12 -1.74 -43.25
C PRO A 526 -69.27 -0.94 -42.26
N VAL A 527 -69.64 -0.97 -40.97
CA VAL A 527 -68.96 -0.24 -39.89
C VAL A 527 -68.42 -1.15 -38.78
N ASP A 528 -68.73 -2.44 -38.82
CA ASP A 528 -68.47 -3.36 -37.70
C ASP A 528 -66.96 -3.51 -37.39
N VAL A 529 -66.08 -3.31 -38.37
CA VAL A 529 -64.61 -3.40 -38.19
C VAL A 529 -64.05 -2.19 -37.44
N GLU A 530 -64.56 -0.98 -37.73
CA GLU A 530 -64.10 0.26 -37.12
C GLU A 530 -64.78 0.54 -35.77
N LEU A 531 -65.91 -0.12 -35.50
CA LEU A 531 -66.70 0.10 -34.28
C LEU A 531 -65.92 -0.27 -33.01
N ASP A 532 -65.14 -1.34 -33.03
CA ASP A 532 -64.33 -1.77 -31.88
C ASP A 532 -63.20 -0.78 -31.57
N SER A 533 -62.59 -0.17 -32.60
CA SER A 533 -61.60 0.90 -32.40
C SER A 533 -62.20 2.19 -31.88
N ILE A 534 -63.46 2.48 -32.22
CA ILE A 534 -64.17 3.68 -31.78
C ILE A 534 -64.67 3.55 -30.34
N LEU A 535 -65.18 2.37 -29.95
CA LEU A 535 -65.63 2.10 -28.57
C LEU A 535 -64.48 2.17 -27.56
N ASN A 536 -63.27 1.80 -27.98
CA ASN A 536 -62.06 1.88 -27.16
C ASN A 536 -61.34 3.23 -27.26
N GLY A 537 -61.80 4.13 -28.13
CA GLY A 537 -61.19 5.45 -28.34
C GLY A 537 -61.67 6.50 -27.35
N SER A 538 -60.79 7.45 -27.01
CA SER A 538 -61.07 8.53 -26.06
C SER A 538 -61.25 9.89 -26.78
N GLY A 539 -62.29 10.03 -27.60
CA GLY A 539 -62.71 11.35 -28.14
C GLY A 539 -61.70 12.00 -29.10
N GLN A 540 -60.86 11.20 -29.75
CA GLN A 540 -59.84 11.66 -30.71
C GLN A 540 -60.50 12.27 -31.96
N LEU A 541 -59.85 13.26 -32.58
CA LEU A 541 -60.39 13.97 -33.74
C LEU A 541 -60.57 13.07 -34.98
N GLU A 542 -59.64 12.13 -35.18
CA GLU A 542 -59.52 11.29 -36.38
C GLU A 542 -60.29 9.96 -36.26
N LEU A 543 -60.95 9.73 -35.13
CA LEU A 543 -61.53 8.43 -34.75
C LEU A 543 -62.61 7.94 -35.75
N PHE A 544 -63.28 8.87 -36.43
CA PHE A 544 -64.34 8.58 -37.39
C PHE A 544 -63.92 8.71 -38.86
N ASP A 545 -62.65 9.02 -39.15
CA ASP A 545 -62.20 9.41 -40.49
C ASP A 545 -62.40 8.28 -41.52
N VAL A 546 -62.11 7.04 -41.12
CA VAL A 546 -62.29 5.86 -41.96
C VAL A 546 -63.77 5.63 -42.30
N ILE A 547 -64.68 5.83 -41.33
CA ILE A 547 -66.12 5.69 -41.56
C ILE A 547 -66.63 6.86 -42.39
N GLN A 548 -66.17 8.07 -42.12
CA GLN A 548 -66.50 9.28 -42.86
C GLN A 548 -66.16 9.12 -44.35
N GLU A 549 -64.99 8.55 -44.67
CA GLU A 549 -64.59 8.28 -46.04
C GLU A 549 -65.49 7.23 -46.71
N LYS A 550 -65.78 6.11 -46.03
CA LYS A 550 -66.70 5.09 -46.57
C LYS A 550 -68.11 5.63 -46.83
N VAL A 551 -68.62 6.47 -45.92
CA VAL A 551 -69.95 7.10 -46.06
C VAL A 551 -69.95 8.11 -47.20
N THR A 552 -68.91 8.94 -47.31
CA THR A 552 -68.74 9.88 -48.42
C THR A 552 -68.71 9.16 -49.76
N ASN A 553 -67.90 8.11 -49.88
CA ASN A 553 -67.80 7.31 -51.10
C ASN A 553 -69.13 6.61 -51.43
N SER A 554 -69.89 6.15 -50.44
CA SER A 554 -71.23 5.60 -50.64
C SER A 554 -72.24 6.63 -51.15
N ILE A 555 -72.14 7.90 -50.74
CA ILE A 555 -73.03 8.96 -51.23
C ILE A 555 -72.65 9.37 -52.65
N VAL A 556 -71.37 9.60 -52.91
CA VAL A 556 -70.85 10.05 -54.22
C VAL A 556 -71.07 8.99 -55.31
N SER A 557 -70.89 7.71 -54.98
CA SER A 557 -71.16 6.59 -55.90
C SER A 557 -72.65 6.30 -56.08
N GLY A 558 -73.50 6.73 -55.14
CA GLY A 558 -74.93 6.46 -55.11
C GLY A 558 -75.71 7.18 -56.21
N SER A 559 -76.70 6.50 -56.78
CA SER A 559 -77.59 7.06 -57.83
C SER A 559 -78.31 8.33 -57.35
N THR A 560 -78.58 8.47 -56.06
CA THR A 560 -79.25 9.63 -55.45
C THR A 560 -78.45 10.94 -55.63
N PHE A 561 -77.14 10.92 -55.39
CA PHE A 561 -76.29 12.11 -55.54
C PHE A 561 -76.04 12.42 -57.02
N LYS A 562 -75.79 11.38 -57.83
CA LYS A 562 -75.66 11.52 -59.29
C LYS A 562 -76.92 12.11 -59.94
N ASN A 563 -78.12 11.76 -59.45
CA ASN A 563 -79.39 12.32 -59.90
C ASN A 563 -79.64 13.75 -59.38
N LEU A 564 -79.14 14.10 -58.19
CA LEU A 564 -79.20 15.47 -57.66
C LEU A 564 -78.35 16.43 -58.49
N VAL A 565 -77.12 16.02 -58.84
CA VAL A 565 -76.21 16.79 -59.71
C VAL A 565 -76.80 16.99 -61.12
N LYS A 566 -77.63 16.05 -61.59
CA LYS A 566 -78.39 16.16 -62.85
C LYS A 566 -79.69 16.97 -62.73
N SER A 567 -80.12 17.38 -61.54
CA SER A 567 -81.36 18.14 -61.33
C SER A 567 -81.13 19.66 -61.43
N SER A 568 -82.11 20.40 -61.97
CA SER A 568 -82.04 21.87 -62.11
C SER A 568 -81.92 22.63 -60.78
N ALA A 569 -82.06 21.95 -59.64
CA ALA A 569 -81.93 22.52 -58.30
C ALA A 569 -80.48 22.66 -57.81
N PHE A 570 -79.50 22.09 -58.52
CA PHE A 570 -78.08 22.07 -58.12
C PHE A 570 -77.13 22.82 -59.07
N ALA A 571 -77.67 23.30 -60.21
CA ALA A 571 -76.92 23.98 -61.27
C ALA A 571 -76.60 25.47 -60.98
N ASP A 572 -77.30 26.08 -60.01
CA ASP A 572 -76.94 27.37 -59.40
C ASP A 572 -76.12 27.14 -58.12
#